data_AF-A0A2E1STJ2-F1
#
_entry.id   AF-A0A2E1STJ2-F1
#
_cell.length_a   1.000
_cell.length_b   1.000
_cell.length_c   1.000
_cell.angle_alpha   90.00
_cell.angle_beta   90.00
_cell.angle_gamma   90.00
#
_symmetry.space_group_name_H-M   'P 1'
#
loop_
_entity.id
_entity.type
_entity.pdbx_description
1 polymer ?
#
loop_
_entity_poly.entity_id
_entity_poly.type
_entity_poly.pdbx_seq_one_letter_code
_entity_poly.pdbx_strand_id
1 'polypeptide(L)'
;MLTKDNVTIGIEWRFGPDWPGQRCGAKTRRGTACQRPANKKNGRCRLHGGGSTGAKTEEGRARISALNLLHGKFTKDKLEKQREN
;
A
#
# COMPACT_ATOMS: atom_id res chain seq x y z
N MET A 1 23.49 -11.65 -11.33
CA MET A 1 24.26 -10.54 -10.73
C MET A 1 25.17 -10.03 -11.84
N LEU A 2 24.96 -8.81 -12.35
CA LEU A 2 25.77 -8.27 -13.46
C LEU A 2 27.10 -7.79 -12.88
N THR A 3 28.01 -8.76 -12.72
CA THR A 3 29.36 -8.63 -12.18
C THR A 3 30.33 -8.22 -13.27
N LYS A 4 30.30 -6.95 -13.64
CA LYS A 4 31.47 -6.33 -14.26
C LYS A 4 31.57 -4.92 -13.72
N ASP A 5 32.68 -4.66 -13.04
CA ASP A 5 32.91 -3.49 -12.23
C ASP A 5 32.57 -2.21 -12.99
N ASN A 6 31.74 -1.37 -12.37
CA ASN A 6 31.42 0.00 -12.79
C ASN A 6 30.53 0.21 -14.03
N VAL A 7 29.60 -0.71 -14.34
CA VAL A 7 28.53 -0.40 -15.31
C VAL A 7 27.52 0.58 -14.68
N THR A 8 27.69 1.88 -14.98
CA THR A 8 26.77 2.96 -14.59
C THR A 8 25.55 3.08 -15.51
N ILE A 9 25.64 2.51 -16.71
CA ILE A 9 24.58 2.52 -17.70
C ILE A 9 23.34 1.80 -17.15
N GLY A 10 22.23 2.54 -17.09
CA GLY A 10 20.94 2.02 -16.62
C GLY A 10 20.75 2.04 -15.10
N ILE A 11 21.70 2.55 -14.28
CA ILE A 11 21.52 2.67 -12.82
C ILE A 11 20.33 3.57 -12.49
N GLU A 12 20.17 4.69 -13.19
CA GLU A 12 19.02 5.60 -13.02
C GLU A 12 17.66 4.89 -13.22
N TRP A 13 17.63 3.90 -14.10
CA TRP A 13 16.43 3.10 -14.41
C TRP A 13 16.28 1.84 -13.54
N ARG A 14 17.29 1.51 -12.71
CA ARG A 14 17.20 0.41 -11.74
C ARG A 14 16.47 0.88 -10.50
N PHE A 15 15.51 0.09 -10.02
CA PHE A 15 14.82 0.34 -8.76
C PHE A 15 15.75 0.04 -7.56
N GLY A 16 16.69 0.94 -7.27
CA GLY A 16 17.59 0.92 -6.10
C GLY A 16 17.06 1.73 -4.90
N PRO A 17 17.79 1.80 -3.77
CA PRO A 17 17.40 2.59 -2.60
C PRO A 17 17.09 4.05 -2.94
N ASP A 18 17.90 4.65 -3.81
CA ASP A 18 17.85 6.09 -4.17
C ASP A 18 17.01 6.39 -5.42
N TRP A 19 16.12 5.50 -5.84
CA TRP A 19 15.28 5.75 -7.00
C TRP A 19 14.35 6.94 -6.75
N PRO A 20 14.28 7.94 -7.66
CA PRO A 20 13.57 9.20 -7.44
C PRO A 20 12.04 9.07 -7.41
N GLY A 21 11.49 7.95 -7.88
CA GLY A 21 10.04 7.74 -7.92
C GLY A 21 9.43 7.35 -6.58
N GLN A 22 8.11 7.54 -6.45
CA GLN A 22 7.39 7.15 -5.23
C GLN A 22 7.38 5.64 -5.03
N ARG A 23 7.83 5.18 -3.86
CA ARG A 23 7.73 3.79 -3.41
C ARG A 23 6.34 3.50 -2.84
N CYS A 24 5.88 2.26 -2.98
CA CYS A 24 4.58 1.82 -2.47
C CYS A 24 4.46 1.96 -0.93
N GLY A 25 5.52 1.63 -0.19
CA GLY A 25 5.57 1.79 1.27
C GLY A 25 4.62 0.91 2.07
N ALA A 26 3.83 0.03 1.45
CA ALA A 26 2.92 -0.86 2.19
C ALA A 26 3.70 -1.90 2.99
N LYS A 27 3.22 -2.27 4.18
CA LYS A 27 3.84 -3.30 5.02
C LYS A 27 3.78 -4.64 4.28
N THR A 28 4.94 -5.21 3.99
CA THR A 28 5.05 -6.54 3.38
C THR A 28 4.84 -7.63 4.43
N ARG A 29 4.72 -8.89 3.99
CA ARG A 29 4.64 -10.06 4.89
C ARG A 29 5.85 -10.19 5.83
N ARG A 30 7.01 -9.64 5.46
CA ARG A 30 8.23 -9.60 6.29
C ARG A 30 8.25 -8.43 7.29
N GLY A 31 7.20 -7.61 7.33
CA GLY A 31 7.12 -6.43 8.19
C GLY A 31 7.81 -5.17 7.65
N THR A 32 8.60 -5.28 6.58
CA THR A 32 9.30 -4.15 5.95
C THR A 32 8.42 -3.42 4.94
N ALA A 33 8.77 -2.16 4.64
CA ALA A 33 8.06 -1.34 3.65
C ALA A 33 8.29 -1.80 2.20
N CYS A 34 7.23 -1.79 1.38
CA CYS A 34 7.29 -2.24 -0.01
C CYS A 34 8.09 -1.27 -0.90
N GLN A 35 9.15 -1.79 -1.52
CA GLN A 35 10.05 -1.06 -2.42
C GLN A 35 9.62 -1.06 -3.89
N ARG A 36 8.47 -1.65 -4.22
CA ARG A 36 7.96 -1.60 -5.60
C ARG A 36 7.52 -0.17 -5.96
N PRO A 37 7.64 0.23 -7.24
CA PRO A 37 7.04 1.47 -7.75
C PRO A 37 5.57 1.59 -7.37
N ALA A 38 5.20 2.75 -6.85
CA ALA A 38 3.81 3.11 -6.60
C ALA A 38 3.08 3.40 -7.92
N ASN A 39 1.77 3.16 -7.92
CA ASN A 39 0.90 3.73 -8.94
C ASN A 39 0.67 5.23 -8.63
N LYS A 40 0.71 6.08 -9.65
CA LYS A 40 0.42 7.53 -9.55
C LYS A 40 -0.96 7.83 -8.99
N LYS A 41 -1.93 6.90 -9.13
CA LYS A 41 -3.33 7.11 -8.72
C LYS A 41 -3.52 7.13 -7.19
N ASN A 42 -2.87 6.21 -6.47
CA ASN A 42 -3.15 6.01 -5.04
C ASN A 42 -1.89 5.75 -4.19
N GLY A 43 -0.70 5.87 -4.78
CA GLY A 43 0.56 5.69 -4.07
C GLY A 43 0.91 4.23 -3.72
N ARG A 44 0.09 3.24 -4.11
CA ARG A 44 0.36 1.82 -3.86
C ARG A 44 0.73 1.06 -5.12
N CYS A 45 1.53 0.02 -4.99
CA CYS A 45 1.86 -0.86 -6.12
C CYS A 45 0.70 -1.83 -6.40
N ARG A 46 0.70 -2.44 -7.59
CA ARG A 46 -0.38 -3.36 -8.02
C ARG A 46 -0.66 -4.51 -7.05
N LEU A 47 0.34 -4.97 -6.30
CA LEU A 47 0.18 -6.04 -5.29
C LEU A 47 -0.43 -5.55 -3.96
N HIS A 48 -0.37 -4.25 -3.68
CA HIS A 48 -0.89 -3.65 -2.45
C HIS A 48 -2.08 -2.72 -2.75
N GLY A 49 -2.93 -3.10 -3.71
CA GLY A 49 -4.14 -2.34 -4.05
C GLY A 49 -3.93 -1.18 -5.02
N GLY A 50 -2.74 -1.03 -5.61
CA GLY A 50 -2.45 0.01 -6.59
C GLY A 50 -3.30 -0.01 -7.85
N GLY A 51 -3.89 -1.15 -8.18
CA GLY A 51 -4.86 -1.30 -9.28
C GLY A 51 -6.33 -1.20 -8.83
N SER A 52 -6.59 -1.18 -7.52
CA SER A 52 -7.95 -1.11 -7.00
C SER A 52 -8.52 0.29 -7.17
N THR A 53 -9.76 0.36 -7.63
CA THR A 53 -10.51 1.61 -7.80
C THR A 53 -11.41 1.93 -6.61
N GLY A 54 -11.60 0.97 -5.69
CA GLY A 54 -12.57 1.08 -4.59
C GLY A 54 -14.03 1.08 -5.06
N ALA A 55 -14.96 1.19 -4.11
CA ALA A 55 -16.37 1.34 -4.43
C ALA A 55 -16.64 2.76 -4.98
N LYS A 56 -17.19 2.82 -6.19
CA LYS A 56 -17.49 4.08 -6.89
C LYS A 56 -18.91 4.60 -6.61
N THR A 57 -19.83 3.73 -6.21
CA THR A 57 -21.23 4.07 -5.94
C THR A 57 -21.47 4.22 -4.43
N GLU A 58 -22.48 5.00 -4.08
CA GLU A 58 -22.85 5.21 -2.67
C GLU A 58 -23.33 3.90 -2.03
N GLU A 59 -24.15 3.12 -2.74
CA GLU A 59 -24.59 1.79 -2.30
C GLU A 59 -23.41 0.84 -2.04
N GLY A 60 -22.37 0.89 -2.90
CA GLY A 60 -21.18 0.07 -2.75
C GLY A 60 -20.38 0.45 -1.50
N ARG A 61 -20.27 1.75 -1.22
CA ARG A 61 -19.61 2.26 0.00
C ARG A 61 -20.42 1.89 1.24
N ALA A 62 -21.74 2.04 1.20
CA ALA A 62 -22.64 1.66 2.30
C ALA A 62 -22.53 0.17 2.61
N ARG A 63 -22.49 -0.70 1.59
CA ARG A 63 -22.30 -2.15 1.77
C ARG A 63 -20.97 -2.47 2.46
N ILE A 64 -19.86 -1.87 2.01
CA ILE A 64 -18.55 -2.07 2.64
C ILE A 64 -18.57 -1.57 4.10
N SER A 65 -19.19 -0.42 4.36
CA SER A 65 -19.33 0.13 5.71
C SER A 65 -20.08 -0.83 6.64
N ALA A 66 -21.24 -1.35 6.19
CA ALA A 66 -22.02 -2.32 6.96
C ALA A 66 -21.23 -3.60 7.26
N LEU A 67 -20.50 -4.14 6.27
CA LEU A 67 -19.66 -5.33 6.45
C LEU A 67 -18.55 -5.11 7.50
N ASN A 68 -17.93 -3.93 7.53
CA ASN A 68 -16.91 -3.62 8.54
C ASN A 68 -17.49 -3.59 9.96
N LEU A 69 -18.76 -3.21 10.13
CA LEU A 69 -19.41 -3.17 11.44
C LEU A 69 -19.87 -4.54 11.94
N LEU A 70 -20.01 -5.55 11.06
CA LEU A 70 -20.55 -6.87 11.38
C LEU A 70 -19.83 -7.55 12.56
N HIS A 71 -18.49 -7.52 12.57
CA HIS A 71 -17.69 -8.20 13.59
C HIS A 71 -17.49 -7.37 14.87
N GLY A 72 -18.10 -6.19 14.98
CA GLY A 72 -18.01 -5.34 16.16
C GLY A 72 -16.67 -4.61 16.36
N LYS A 73 -15.58 -5.06 15.72
CA LYS A 73 -14.23 -4.49 15.87
C LYS A 73 -14.15 -2.98 15.56
N PHE A 74 -14.97 -2.53 14.61
CA PHE A 74 -15.00 -1.13 14.17
C PHE A 74 -16.19 -0.35 14.75
N THR A 75 -16.85 -0.86 15.79
CA THR A 75 -17.87 -0.11 16.54
C THR A 75 -17.23 1.01 17.34
N LYS A 76 -18.00 2.07 17.62
CA LYS A 76 -17.51 3.24 18.37
C LYS A 76 -16.90 2.82 19.71
N ASP A 77 -17.60 2.00 20.49
CA ASP A 77 -17.17 1.56 21.82
C ASP A 77 -15.85 0.76 21.78
N LYS A 78 -15.65 -0.07 20.75
CA LYS A 78 -14.39 -0.84 20.61
C LYS A 78 -13.23 0.03 20.16
N LEU A 79 -13.48 1.00 19.30
CA LEU A 79 -12.46 1.97 18.89
C LEU A 79 -12.05 2.87 20.06
N GLU A 80 -13.00 3.31 20.89
CA GLU A 80 -12.73 4.11 22.09
C GLU A 80 -11.84 3.32 23.07
N LYS A 81 -12.22 2.09 23.40
CA LYS A 81 -11.38 1.19 24.23
C LYS A 81 -9.98 0.95 23.65
N GLN A 82 -9.83 0.95 22.33
CA GLN A 82 -8.50 0.79 21.72
C GLN A 82 -7.63 2.04 21.89
N ARG A 83 -8.23 3.23 21.94
CA ARG A 83 -7.50 4.50 22.11
C ARG A 83 -7.07 4.75 23.55
N GLU A 84 -7.79 4.14 24.49
CA GLU A 84 -7.46 4.17 25.93
C GLU A 84 -6.30 3.23 26.30
N ASN A 85 -5.94 2.28 25.42
CA ASN A 85 -4.79 1.38 25.58
C ASN A 85 -3.54 1.91 24.86
#